data_AF-A0AAV3XJM8-F1
#
_entry.id   AF-A0AAV3XJM8-F1
#
_cell.length_a   1.000
_cell.length_b   1.000
_cell.length_c   1.000
_cell.angle_alpha   90.00
_cell.angle_beta   90.00
_cell.angle_gamma   90.00
#
_symmetry.space_group_name_H-M   'P 1'
#
loop_
_entity.id
_entity.type
_entity.pdbx_description
1 polymer ?
#
loop_
_entity_poly.entity_id
_entity_poly.type
_entity_poly.pdbx_seq_one_letter_code
_entity_poly.pdbx_strand_id
1 'polypeptide(L)'
;MVTFPSYNLNRDPKSALAALAYLGIAVKRFVSKNVCHGICYDWEMHGQLAAVKDKSLSLSLIWQGIDIYLRVRPHGKLFHDPLAACCAIDESIATRVSGVLNSLPVPKLGSLSTIKYEPASPLHQLRENCR
;
A
#
# COMPACT_ATOMS: atom_id res chain seq x y z
N MET A 1 -20.56 7.43 5.67
CA MET A 1 -19.23 6.97 5.23
C MET A 1 -19.16 7.14 3.72
N VAL A 2 -18.29 8.03 3.22
CA VAL A 2 -18.15 8.28 1.78
C VAL A 2 -16.98 7.45 1.26
N THR A 3 -17.24 6.43 0.45
CA THR A 3 -16.19 5.63 -0.19
C THR A 3 -15.78 6.30 -1.50
N PHE A 4 -14.48 6.56 -1.67
CA PHE A 4 -13.91 7.03 -2.94
C PHE A 4 -13.11 5.92 -3.61
N PRO A 5 -13.20 5.77 -4.94
CA PRO A 5 -12.45 4.75 -5.65
C PRO A 5 -10.94 5.02 -5.57
N SER A 6 -10.14 3.95 -5.47
CA SER A 6 -8.67 4.08 -5.42
C SER A 6 -8.15 4.61 -6.75
N TYR A 7 -7.15 5.49 -6.73
CA TYR A 7 -6.56 6.04 -7.96
C TYR A 7 -6.07 4.94 -8.91
N ASN A 8 -5.32 3.94 -8.42
CA ASN A 8 -4.70 2.91 -9.24
C ASN A 8 -5.72 2.05 -10.00
N LEU A 9 -6.77 1.55 -9.32
CA LEU A 9 -7.78 0.71 -9.97
C LEU A 9 -8.78 1.52 -10.81
N ASN A 10 -8.98 2.81 -10.49
CA ASN A 10 -9.99 3.63 -11.15
C ASN A 10 -9.44 4.43 -12.33
N ARG A 11 -8.11 4.64 -12.39
CA ARG A 11 -7.48 5.33 -13.52
C ARG A 11 -7.59 4.51 -14.81
N ASP A 12 -7.49 3.18 -14.71
CA ASP A 12 -7.68 2.26 -15.83
C ASP A 12 -8.37 0.96 -15.35
N PRO A 13 -9.70 0.98 -15.20
CA PRO A 13 -10.46 -0.16 -14.71
C PRO A 13 -10.41 -1.35 -15.66
N LYS A 14 -10.22 -1.13 -16.97
CA LYS A 14 -10.14 -2.21 -17.96
C LYS A 14 -8.87 -3.04 -17.76
N SER A 15 -7.73 -2.37 -17.60
CA SER A 15 -6.47 -3.05 -17.33
C SER A 15 -6.46 -3.73 -15.95
N ALA A 16 -7.07 -3.11 -14.94
CA ALA A 16 -7.22 -3.72 -13.62
C ALA A 16 -8.04 -5.02 -13.68
N LEU A 17 -9.18 -5.02 -14.37
CA LEU A 17 -10.00 -6.23 -14.56
C LEU A 17 -9.28 -7.28 -15.40
N ALA A 18 -8.58 -6.88 -16.46
CA ALA A 18 -7.78 -7.80 -17.27
C ALA A 18 -6.67 -8.49 -16.45
N ALA A 19 -5.96 -7.73 -15.60
CA ALA A 19 -4.94 -8.28 -14.71
C ALA A 19 -5.53 -9.26 -13.69
N LEU A 20 -6.72 -8.98 -13.15
CA LEU A 20 -7.43 -9.88 -12.22
C LEU A 20 -7.88 -11.18 -12.91
N ALA A 21 -8.38 -11.08 -14.14
CA ALA A 21 -8.86 -12.22 -14.93
C ALA A 21 -7.73 -12.98 -15.66
N TYR A 22 -6.48 -12.54 -15.56
CA TYR A 22 -5.37 -13.21 -16.25
C TYR A 22 -4.91 -14.48 -15.52
N LEU A 23 -4.97 -15.61 -16.21
CA LEU A 23 -4.60 -16.93 -15.67
C LEU A 23 -3.10 -17.11 -15.41
N GLY A 24 -2.25 -16.40 -16.17
CA GLY A 24 -0.80 -16.60 -16.08
C GLY A 24 -0.18 -16.09 -14.78
N ILE A 25 -0.95 -15.39 -13.93
CA ILE A 25 -0.52 -15.00 -12.58
C ILE A 25 -1.20 -15.91 -11.57
N ALA A 26 -0.42 -16.88 -11.06
CA ALA A 26 -0.89 -17.89 -10.12
C ALA A 26 -1.42 -17.31 -8.81
N VAL A 27 -0.76 -16.27 -8.28
CA VAL A 27 -1.14 -15.62 -7.02
C VAL A 27 -1.23 -14.12 -7.23
N LYS A 28 -2.40 -13.57 -6.92
CA LYS A 28 -2.64 -12.12 -6.95
C LYS A 28 -2.90 -11.66 -5.51
N ARG A 29 -2.08 -10.74 -5.03
CA ARG A 29 -2.20 -10.15 -3.69
C ARG A 29 -2.56 -8.67 -3.86
N PHE A 30 -3.53 -8.20 -3.10
CA PHE A 30 -3.96 -6.82 -3.13
C PHE A 30 -3.78 -6.17 -1.76
N VAL A 31 -2.97 -5.11 -1.72
CA VAL A 31 -2.81 -4.27 -0.53
C VAL A 31 -3.64 -3.00 -0.75
N SER A 32 -4.73 -2.91 0.00
CA SER A 32 -5.70 -1.82 -0.19
C SER A 32 -5.17 -0.49 0.34
N LYS A 33 -5.75 0.60 -0.16
CA LYS A 33 -5.53 1.95 0.34
C LYS A 33 -5.70 2.04 1.86
N ASN A 34 -6.68 1.35 2.43
CA ASN A 34 -6.97 1.39 3.88
C ASN A 34 -5.84 0.76 4.72
N VAL A 35 -5.15 -0.24 4.18
CA VAL A 35 -3.96 -0.84 4.82
C VAL A 35 -2.76 0.08 4.65
N CYS A 36 -2.53 0.56 3.43
CA CYS A 36 -1.42 1.44 3.08
C CYS A 36 -1.43 2.78 3.81
N HIS A 37 -2.62 3.30 4.13
CA HIS A 37 -2.77 4.53 4.91
C HIS A 37 -2.43 4.34 6.40
N GLY A 38 -2.27 3.08 6.84
CA GLY A 38 -1.76 2.73 8.16
C GLY A 38 -0.30 3.14 8.39
N ILE A 39 0.48 3.33 7.32
CA ILE A 39 1.91 3.62 7.39
C ILE A 39 2.20 4.98 6.75
N CYS A 40 2.65 5.92 7.57
CA CYS A 40 3.10 7.23 7.14
C CYS A 40 4.60 7.35 7.41
N TYR A 41 5.35 7.75 6.39
CA TYR A 41 6.73 8.17 6.57
C TYR A 41 6.72 9.64 6.96
N ASP A 42 7.01 9.92 8.22
CA ASP A 42 7.12 11.26 8.80
C ASP A 42 8.56 11.56 9.22
N TRP A 43 8.77 12.70 9.90
CA TRP A 43 10.09 13.11 10.38
C TRP A 43 10.71 12.14 11.38
N GLU A 44 9.90 11.44 12.18
CA GLU A 44 10.42 10.45 13.14
C GLU A 44 11.02 9.26 12.39
N MET A 45 10.25 8.67 11.46
CA MET A 45 10.75 7.59 10.59
C MET A 45 11.94 8.06 9.75
N HIS A 46 11.92 9.31 9.28
CA HIS A 46 13.03 9.91 8.53
C HIS A 46 14.34 9.93 9.32
N GLY A 47 14.25 10.31 10.60
CA GLY A 47 15.38 10.31 11.53
C GLY A 47 15.91 8.89 11.80
N GLN A 48 15.02 7.92 12.01
CA GLN A 48 15.41 6.51 12.21
C GLN A 48 16.17 5.96 10.99
N LEU A 49 15.74 6.32 9.78
CA LEU A 49 16.38 5.86 8.54
C LEU A 49 17.67 6.61 8.19
N ALA A 50 18.00 7.69 8.88
CA ALA A 50 19.27 8.38 8.70
C ALA A 50 20.47 7.46 9.00
N ALA A 51 20.32 6.48 9.90
CA ALA A 51 21.36 5.52 10.25
C ALA A 51 21.72 4.55 9.10
N VAL A 52 20.87 4.42 8.09
CA VAL A 52 21.07 3.46 6.98
C VAL A 52 21.15 4.10 5.61
N LYS A 53 20.90 5.41 5.49
CA LYS A 53 20.82 6.11 4.21
C LYS A 53 22.10 5.99 3.36
N ASP A 54 23.27 5.93 3.99
CA ASP A 54 24.56 5.91 3.29
C ASP A 54 25.03 4.49 2.93
N LYS A 55 24.24 3.44 3.21
CA LYS A 55 24.60 2.05 2.86
C LYS A 55 24.60 1.78 1.36
N SER A 56 23.94 2.61 0.56
CA SER A 56 23.99 2.56 -0.90
C SER A 56 23.59 3.90 -1.52
N LEU A 57 23.98 4.14 -2.77
CA LEU A 57 23.56 5.31 -3.52
C LEU A 57 22.03 5.44 -3.60
N SER A 58 21.33 4.33 -3.83
CA SER A 58 19.87 4.30 -3.91
C SER A 58 19.20 4.74 -2.60
N LEU A 59 19.71 4.27 -1.45
CA LEU A 59 19.17 4.68 -0.15
C LEU A 59 19.42 6.17 0.14
N SER A 60 20.58 6.68 -0.25
CA SER A 60 20.89 8.11 -0.10
C SER A 60 19.92 8.96 -0.94
N LEU A 61 19.67 8.56 -2.19
CA LEU A 61 18.73 9.26 -3.07
C LEU A 61 17.28 9.20 -2.56
N ILE A 62 16.84 8.03 -2.07
CA ILE A 62 15.51 7.88 -1.45
C ILE A 62 15.39 8.81 -0.24
N TRP A 63 16.39 8.80 0.65
CA TRP A 63 16.38 9.65 1.85
C TRP A 63 16.32 11.14 1.48
N GLN A 64 17.16 11.60 0.54
CA GLN A 64 17.14 12.98 0.06
C GLN A 64 15.80 13.37 -0.59
N GLY A 65 15.24 12.50 -1.42
CA GLY A 65 13.95 12.75 -2.06
C GLY A 65 12.82 12.90 -1.04
N ILE A 66 12.83 12.08 0.01
CA ILE A 66 11.85 12.19 1.09
C ILE A 66 12.10 13.41 1.98
N ASP A 67 13.34 13.79 2.28
CA ASP A 67 13.65 15.03 3.00
C ASP A 67 13.03 16.25 2.30
N ILE A 68 13.24 16.36 0.98
CA ILE A 68 12.63 17.42 0.17
C ILE A 68 11.10 17.34 0.23
N TYR A 69 10.53 16.14 0.12
CA TYR A 69 9.08 15.95 0.21
C TYR A 69 8.51 16.42 1.56
N LEU A 70 9.15 16.06 2.67
CA LEU A 70 8.69 16.40 4.02
C LEU A 70 8.77 17.90 4.32
N ARG A 71 9.72 18.63 3.72
CA ARG A 71 9.76 20.09 3.81
C ARG A 71 8.52 20.76 3.19
N VAL A 72 7.97 20.17 2.13
CA VAL A 72 6.75 20.66 1.46
C VAL A 72 5.48 20.08 2.10
N ARG A 73 5.55 18.84 2.58
CA ARG A 73 4.43 18.08 3.16
C ARG A 73 4.84 17.53 4.54
N PRO A 74 4.84 18.37 5.59
CA PRO A 74 5.39 18.01 6.91
C PRO A 74 4.59 16.94 7.65
N HIS A 75 3.33 16.69 7.24
CA HIS A 75 2.50 15.62 7.82
C HIS A 75 2.87 14.21 7.35
N GLY A 76 3.82 14.10 6.40
CA GLY A 76 4.40 12.83 5.98
C GLY A 76 3.90 12.31 4.64
N LYS A 77 4.53 11.23 4.19
CA LYS A 77 4.24 10.52 2.94
C LYS A 77 3.63 9.16 3.24
N LEU A 78 2.42 8.91 2.72
CA LEU A 78 1.80 7.58 2.80
C LEU A 78 2.56 6.55 1.94
N PHE A 79 2.91 5.42 2.54
CA PHE A 79 3.79 4.39 2.00
C PHE A 79 3.01 3.25 1.32
N HIS A 80 2.20 3.62 0.32
CA HIS A 80 1.40 2.65 -0.43
C HIS A 80 2.23 1.58 -1.15
N ASP A 81 3.09 1.98 -2.09
CA ASP A 81 3.87 1.03 -2.86
C ASP A 81 4.96 0.33 -2.02
N PRO A 82 5.69 1.02 -1.13
CA PRO A 82 6.65 0.35 -0.25
C PRO A 82 6.00 -0.69 0.66
N LEU A 83 4.85 -0.41 1.28
CA LEU A 83 4.15 -1.40 2.10
C LEU A 83 3.67 -2.58 1.26
N ALA A 84 3.15 -2.33 0.04
CA ALA A 84 2.75 -3.39 -0.86
C ALA A 84 3.93 -4.31 -1.24
N ALA A 85 5.11 -3.73 -1.50
CA ALA A 85 6.34 -4.48 -1.76
C ALA A 85 6.77 -5.30 -0.54
N CYS A 86 6.77 -4.71 0.66
CA CYS A 86 7.07 -5.41 1.91
C CYS A 86 6.12 -6.60 2.13
N CYS A 87 4.80 -6.41 1.99
CA CYS A 87 3.80 -7.48 2.09
C CYS A 87 3.93 -8.59 1.03
N ALA A 88 4.65 -8.33 -0.06
CA ALA A 88 4.96 -9.32 -1.09
C ALA A 88 6.27 -10.09 -0.79
N ILE A 89 7.23 -9.46 -0.10
CA ILE A 89 8.50 -10.07 0.33
C ILE A 89 8.31 -10.92 1.58
N ASP A 90 7.66 -10.36 2.60
CA ASP A 90 7.47 -11.00 3.89
C ASP A 90 5.98 -11.14 4.18
N GLU A 91 5.54 -12.39 4.28
CA GLU A 91 4.14 -12.71 4.46
C GLU A 91 3.61 -12.35 5.86
N SER A 92 4.47 -12.20 6.86
CA SER A 92 4.09 -11.88 8.25
C SER A 92 3.74 -10.42 8.49
N ILE A 93 4.10 -9.52 7.56
CA ILE A 93 3.92 -8.06 7.72
C ILE A 93 2.44 -7.66 7.82
N ALA A 94 1.52 -8.45 7.29
CA ALA A 94 0.10 -8.13 7.37
C ALA A 94 -0.80 -9.38 7.36
N THR A 95 -1.93 -9.28 8.05
CA THR A 95 -2.94 -10.34 8.11
C THR A 95 -3.69 -10.45 6.79
N ARG A 96 -3.72 -11.66 6.21
CA ARG A 96 -4.43 -11.92 4.95
C ARG A 96 -5.79 -12.54 5.19
N VAL A 97 -6.71 -12.21 4.29
CA VAL A 97 -8.03 -12.83 4.13
C VAL A 97 -8.08 -13.38 2.72
N SER A 98 -8.23 -14.68 2.60
CA SER A 98 -8.37 -15.32 1.29
C SER A 98 -9.84 -15.41 0.90
N GLY A 99 -10.14 -15.14 -0.36
CA GLY A 99 -11.45 -15.30 -0.94
C GLY A 99 -11.37 -15.81 -2.38
N VAL A 100 -12.50 -16.30 -2.89
CA VAL A 100 -12.68 -16.49 -4.32
C VAL A 100 -13.50 -15.32 -4.81
N LEU A 101 -13.05 -14.65 -5.88
CA LEU A 101 -13.80 -13.57 -6.51
C LEU A 101 -14.98 -14.18 -7.29
N ASN A 102 -16.00 -14.63 -6.55
CA ASN A 102 -17.22 -15.15 -7.13
C ASN A 102 -18.17 -13.98 -7.47
N SER A 103 -18.48 -13.84 -8.75
CA SER A 103 -19.56 -13.06 -9.38
C SER A 103 -19.53 -11.52 -9.33
N LEU A 104 -18.80 -10.91 -10.27
CA LEU A 104 -19.45 -10.08 -11.30
C LEU A 104 -19.52 -10.95 -12.57
N PRO A 105 -20.53 -10.77 -13.46
CA PRO A 105 -20.80 -11.77 -14.50
C PRO A 105 -19.63 -11.94 -15.49
N VAL A 106 -19.49 -13.18 -15.97
CA VAL A 106 -18.60 -13.79 -16.99
C VAL A 106 -17.17 -14.18 -16.51
N PRO A 107 -16.63 -15.36 -16.90
CA PRO A 107 -16.70 -16.59 -16.10
C PRO A 107 -15.31 -17.19 -15.80
N LYS A 108 -15.23 -17.85 -14.65
CA LYS A 108 -14.09 -18.64 -14.13
C LYS A 108 -12.83 -17.80 -13.96
N LEU A 109 -12.32 -17.65 -12.73
CA LEU A 109 -10.89 -17.72 -12.42
C LEU A 109 -10.57 -17.49 -10.93
N GLY A 110 -9.67 -18.33 -10.41
CA GLY A 110 -8.59 -18.00 -9.46
C GLY A 110 -8.91 -17.35 -8.11
N SER A 111 -8.42 -17.95 -7.02
CA SER A 111 -8.46 -17.37 -5.67
C SER A 111 -7.65 -16.08 -5.55
N LEU A 112 -8.18 -15.09 -4.82
CA LEU A 112 -7.53 -13.82 -4.50
C LEU A 112 -7.50 -13.62 -2.98
N SER A 113 -6.34 -13.30 -2.42
CA SER A 113 -6.22 -12.95 -1.00
C SER A 113 -6.11 -11.43 -0.82
N THR A 114 -7.04 -10.86 -0.07
CA THR A 114 -7.09 -9.46 0.38
C THR A 114 -6.48 -9.32 1.76
N ILE A 115 -5.64 -8.31 1.98
CA ILE A 115 -5.01 -8.06 3.28
C ILE A 115 -5.93 -7.21 4.16
N LYS A 116 -6.16 -7.60 5.42
CA LYS A 116 -6.80 -6.78 6.46
C LYS A 116 -5.73 -6.24 7.43
N TYR A 117 -5.90 -4.99 7.84
CA TYR A 117 -5.11 -4.37 8.90
C TYR A 117 -6.02 -4.19 10.12
N GLU A 118 -5.57 -4.67 11.28
CA GLU A 118 -6.18 -4.34 12.58
C GLU A 118 -5.24 -3.38 13.32
N PRO A 119 -5.61 -2.10 13.52
CA PRO A 119 -4.79 -1.16 14.26
C PRO A 119 -4.73 -1.54 15.75
N ALA A 120 -3.53 -1.48 16.32
CA ALA A 120 -3.28 -1.74 17.74
C ALA A 120 -3.74 -0.60 18.69
N SER A 121 -4.25 0.53 18.18
CA SER A 121 -4.60 1.69 19.03
C SER A 121 -5.65 2.62 18.39
N PRO A 122 -6.60 3.19 19.18
CA PRO A 122 -7.64 4.12 18.73
C PRO A 122 -7.13 5.45 18.15
N LEU A 123 -5.87 5.82 18.39
CA LEU A 123 -5.32 7.13 17.98
C LEU A 123 -5.15 7.29 16.46
N HIS A 124 -5.30 6.22 15.67
CA HIS A 124 -5.11 6.25 14.22
C HIS A 124 -6.30 6.79 13.41
N GLN A 125 -7.45 7.04 14.06
CA GLN A 125 -8.68 7.49 13.38
C GLN A 125 -8.71 8.99 13.04
N LEU A 126 -7.77 9.81 13.52
CA LEU A 126 -7.80 11.27 13.33
C LEU A 126 -7.04 11.79 12.10
N ARG A 127 -6.45 10.93 11.27
CA ARG A 127 -5.62 11.36 10.11
C ARG A 127 -6.37 11.40 8.76
N GLU A 128 -7.70 11.39 8.73
CA GLU A 128 -8.48 11.43 7.46
C GLU A 128 -8.53 12.81 6.78
N ASN A 129 -8.02 13.89 7.43
CA ASN A 129 -8.12 15.26 6.90
C ASN A 129 -6.89 15.76 6.12
N CYS A 130 -5.90 14.91 5.81
CA CYS A 130 -4.81 15.29 4.91
C CYS A 130 -5.19 14.98 3.46
N ARG A 131 -5.94 15.90 2.83
CA ARG A 131 -5.96 16.09 1.36
C ARG A 131 -5.23 17.38 1.02
#